data_AF-A0A1E4HFN5-F1
#
_entry.id   AF-A0A1E4HFN5-F1
#
_cell.length_a   1.000
_cell.length_b   1.000
_cell.length_c   1.000
_cell.angle_alpha   90.00
_cell.angle_beta   90.00
_cell.angle_gamma   90.00
#
_symmetry.space_group_name_H-M   'P 1'
#
loop_
_entity.id
_entity.type
_entity.pdbx_description
1 polymer ?
#
loop_
_entity_poly.entity_id
_entity_poly.type
_entity_poly.pdbx_seq_one_letter_code
_entity_poly.pdbx_strand_id
1 'polypeptide(L)'
;MRRPGIVLLVVLSAILLWSWLPASDETTELPAANQLVHWQGAGHDWLLVVDPQTRELVVYDARDGRPLQRLGAEDGVPPVQSIVLQGPWLFVTGGQHPKVRLLKLPQLQAVSARTR
;
A
#
# COMPACT_ATOMS: atom_id res chain seq x y z
N MET A 1 -28.14 28.03 -48.24
CA MET A 1 -27.90 26.58 -48.18
C MET A 1 -27.37 26.24 -46.79
N ARG A 2 -28.24 25.67 -45.94
CA ARG A 2 -27.91 25.23 -44.58
C ARG A 2 -27.04 23.96 -44.72
N ARG A 3 -25.85 23.93 -44.11
CA ARG A 3 -24.96 22.75 -44.08
C ARG A 3 -25.03 22.07 -42.70
N PRO A 4 -26.15 21.40 -42.36
CA PRO A 4 -26.28 20.69 -41.08
C PRO A 4 -25.32 19.50 -40.97
N GLY A 5 -24.80 18.99 -42.11
CA GLY A 5 -23.89 17.85 -42.13
C GLY A 5 -22.54 18.10 -41.48
N ILE A 6 -22.01 19.33 -41.53
CA ILE A 6 -20.68 19.63 -40.96
C ILE A 6 -20.75 19.66 -39.43
N VAL A 7 -21.82 20.23 -38.87
CA VAL A 7 -22.03 20.27 -37.41
C VAL A 7 -22.20 18.85 -36.86
N LEU A 8 -22.94 18.00 -37.57
CA LEU A 8 -23.13 16.60 -37.18
C LEU A 8 -21.81 15.82 -37.18
N LEU A 9 -20.94 16.07 -38.17
CA LEU A 9 -19.66 15.36 -38.31
C LEU A 9 -18.67 15.73 -37.21
N VAL A 10 -18.62 17.01 -36.80
CA VAL A 10 -17.78 17.47 -35.69
C VAL A 10 -18.23 16.84 -34.36
N VAL A 11 -19.54 16.78 -34.10
CA VAL A 11 -20.09 16.16 -32.89
C VAL A 11 -19.81 14.65 -32.87
N LEU A 12 -19.99 13.94 -33.99
CA LEU A 12 -19.70 12.50 -34.07
C LEU A 12 -18.21 12.20 -33.87
N SER A 13 -17.34 13.06 -34.40
CA SER A 13 -15.88 12.91 -34.27
C SER A 13 -15.44 13.07 -32.81
N ALA A 14 -16.02 14.04 -32.09
CA ALA A 14 -15.74 14.25 -30.67
C ALA A 14 -16.18 13.06 -29.80
N ILE A 15 -17.30 12.42 -30.14
CA ILE A 15 -17.80 11.23 -29.43
C ILE A 15 -16.90 10.02 -29.69
N LEU A 16 -16.46 9.81 -30.94
CA LEU A 16 -15.58 8.70 -31.30
C LEU A 16 -14.18 8.81 -30.68
N LEU A 17 -13.65 10.04 -30.53
CA LEU A 17 -12.38 10.28 -29.84
C LEU A 17 -12.44 9.99 -28.32
N TRP A 18 -13.61 10.12 -27.69
CA TRP A 18 -13.78 9.77 -26.27
C TRP A 18 -13.81 8.26 -26.02
N SER A 19 -14.22 7.45 -26.99
CA SER A 19 -14.23 5.98 -26.87
C SER A 19 -12.83 5.33 -26.86
N TRP A 20 -11.76 6.10 -27.09
CA TRP A 20 -10.38 5.64 -26.99
C TRP A 20 -9.62 6.20 -25.78
N LEU A 21 -10.29 6.90 -24.86
CA LEU A 21 -9.68 7.09 -23.55
C LEU A 21 -9.69 5.72 -22.87
N PRO A 22 -8.52 5.16 -22.50
CA PRO A 22 -8.51 4.00 -21.62
C PRO A 22 -9.30 4.41 -20.39
N ALA A 23 -10.30 3.61 -20.02
CA ALA A 23 -10.92 3.73 -18.72
C ALA A 23 -9.75 3.68 -17.73
N SER A 24 -9.44 4.81 -17.11
CA SER A 24 -8.59 4.81 -15.94
C SER A 24 -9.36 3.96 -14.96
N ASP A 25 -8.95 2.71 -14.85
CA ASP A 25 -9.32 1.84 -13.77
C ASP A 25 -8.80 2.55 -12.52
N GLU A 26 -9.63 3.44 -11.96
CA GLU A 26 -9.47 4.03 -10.64
C GLU A 26 -9.63 2.95 -9.57
N THR A 27 -9.11 1.75 -9.79
CA THR A 27 -8.35 1.10 -8.74
C THR A 27 -7.20 2.04 -8.45
N THR A 28 -7.45 2.97 -7.52
CA THR A 28 -6.43 3.82 -6.91
C THR A 28 -5.45 2.86 -6.21
N GLU A 29 -4.54 2.27 -6.98
CA GLU A 29 -3.27 1.79 -6.47
C GLU A 29 -2.56 3.05 -6.03
N LEU A 30 -2.82 3.44 -4.78
CA LEU A 30 -2.02 4.41 -4.06
C LEU A 30 -0.57 4.06 -4.38
N PRO A 31 0.26 5.02 -4.83
CA PRO A 31 1.66 4.74 -5.12
C PRO A 31 2.22 4.01 -3.91
N ALA A 32 2.85 2.86 -4.15
CA ALA A 32 3.46 1.94 -3.20
C ALA A 32 4.65 2.57 -2.43
N ALA A 33 4.55 3.86 -2.12
CA ALA A 33 5.48 4.59 -1.30
C ALA A 33 5.44 3.98 0.11
N ASN A 34 6.56 3.35 0.47
CA ASN A 34 6.83 2.73 1.76
C ASN A 34 6.19 1.34 1.97
N GLN A 35 6.44 0.42 1.04
CA GLN A 35 6.24 -1.02 1.25
C GLN A 35 7.48 -1.72 1.82
N LEU A 36 8.59 -1.01 1.98
CA LEU A 36 9.83 -1.52 2.52
C LEU A 36 10.46 -0.48 3.44
N VAL A 37 10.88 -0.91 4.63
CA VAL A 37 11.67 -0.09 5.54
C VAL A 37 12.86 -0.88 6.05
N HIS A 38 13.98 -0.18 6.19
CA HIS A 38 15.17 -0.71 6.86
C HIS A 38 15.14 -0.25 8.32
N TRP A 39 15.39 -1.18 9.24
CA TRP A 39 15.49 -0.89 10.65
C TRP A 39 16.72 -1.55 11.26
N GLN A 40 17.48 -0.77 12.00
CA GLN A 40 18.66 -1.24 12.71
C GLN A 40 18.57 -0.79 14.17
N GLY A 41 18.67 -1.74 15.10
CA GLY A 41 18.56 -1.46 16.52
C GLY A 41 18.56 -2.72 17.38
N ALA A 42 18.87 -2.58 18.66
CA ALA A 42 18.90 -3.69 19.62
C ALA A 42 19.72 -4.93 19.15
N GLY A 43 20.77 -4.72 18.36
CA GLY A 43 21.60 -5.80 17.80
C GLY A 43 21.05 -6.47 16.53
N HIS A 44 19.91 -6.00 16.03
CA HIS A 44 19.26 -6.49 14.83
C HIS A 44 19.42 -5.54 13.66
N ASP A 45 19.38 -6.11 12.46
CA ASP A 45 19.47 -5.41 11.19
C ASP A 45 18.44 -6.03 10.25
N TRP A 46 17.30 -5.37 10.09
CA TRP A 46 16.09 -5.94 9.47
C TRP A 46 15.61 -5.13 8.27
N LEU A 47 15.06 -5.85 7.30
CA LEU A 47 14.23 -5.31 6.23
C LEU A 47 12.80 -5.74 6.48
N LEU A 48 11.92 -4.78 6.76
CA LEU A 48 10.50 -5.04 6.91
C LEU A 48 9.82 -4.72 5.59
N VAL A 49 9.12 -5.69 5.02
CA VAL A 49 8.58 -5.64 3.66
C VAL A 49 7.13 -6.08 3.67
N VAL A 50 6.30 -5.39 2.90
CA VAL A 50 4.92 -5.79 2.64
C VAL A 50 4.92 -6.78 1.48
N ASP A 51 4.43 -8.00 1.72
CA ASP A 51 4.22 -8.99 0.66
C ASP A 51 3.01 -8.53 -0.19
N PRO A 52 3.18 -8.22 -1.49
CA PRO A 52 2.09 -7.71 -2.32
C PRO A 52 1.01 -8.76 -2.60
N GLN A 53 1.34 -10.06 -2.51
CA GLN A 53 0.38 -11.13 -2.77
C GLN A 53 -0.50 -11.39 -1.56
N THR A 54 0.09 -11.49 -0.37
CA THR A 54 -0.63 -11.82 0.86
C THR A 54 -1.05 -10.60 1.67
N ARG A 55 -0.47 -9.44 1.39
CA ARG A 55 -0.59 -8.21 2.19
C ARG A 55 -0.15 -8.39 3.64
N GLU A 56 0.78 -9.32 3.88
CA GLU A 56 1.38 -9.56 5.19
C GLU A 56 2.66 -8.75 5.35
N LEU A 57 3.05 -8.48 6.59
CA LEU A 57 4.35 -7.90 6.90
C LEU A 57 5.36 -9.03 7.08
N VAL A 58 6.40 -9.04 6.25
CA VAL A 58 7.50 -10.01 6.31
C VAL A 58 8.76 -9.29 6.79
N VAL A 59 9.40 -9.87 7.80
CA VAL A 59 10.65 -9.39 8.36
C VAL A 59 11.78 -10.25 7.81
N TYR A 60 12.72 -9.62 7.14
CA TYR A 60 13.92 -10.24 6.60
C TYR A 60 15.14 -9.79 7.39
N ASP A 61 16.15 -10.66 7.48
CA ASP A 61 17.48 -10.26 7.90
C ASP A 61 18.11 -9.43 6.78
N ALA A 62 18.56 -8.20 7.08
CA ALA A 62 19.11 -7.31 6.07
C ALA A 62 20.46 -7.79 5.51
N ARG A 63 21.15 -8.71 6.20
CA ARG A 63 22.49 -9.17 5.82
C ARG A 63 22.46 -10.24 4.74
N ASP A 64 21.52 -11.18 4.85
CA ASP A 64 21.42 -12.34 3.95
C ASP A 64 20.06 -12.48 3.26
N GLY A 65 19.09 -11.63 3.59
CA GLY A 65 17.77 -11.63 2.99
C GLY A 65 16.90 -12.81 3.40
N ARG A 66 17.26 -13.59 4.43
CA ARG A 66 16.42 -14.70 4.89
C ARG A 66 15.15 -14.18 5.57
N PRO A 67 13.99 -14.79 5.35
CA PRO A 67 12.79 -14.46 6.11
C PRO A 67 12.96 -14.92 7.56
N LEU A 68 12.73 -14.01 8.50
CA LEU A 68 12.79 -14.25 9.95
C LEU A 68 11.39 -14.49 10.52
N GLN A 69 10.43 -13.64 10.13
CA GLN A 69 9.07 -13.70 10.65
C GLN A 69 8.08 -13.14 9.63
N ARG A 70 6.85 -13.65 9.68
CA ARG A 70 5.70 -13.19 8.90
C ARG A 70 4.59 -12.85 9.87
N LEU A 71 3.96 -11.70 9.65
CA LEU A 71 2.93 -11.14 10.53
C LEU A 71 1.69 -10.85 9.70
N GLY A 72 0.59 -11.50 10.06
CA GLY A 72 -0.69 -11.40 9.36
C GLY A 72 -1.87 -11.15 10.30
N ALA A 73 -3.07 -11.50 9.83
CA ALA A 73 -4.30 -11.31 10.60
C ALA A 73 -4.29 -12.04 11.94
N GLU A 74 -3.69 -13.24 11.99
CA GLU A 74 -3.54 -14.06 13.20
C GLU A 74 -2.68 -13.37 14.28
N ASP A 75 -1.76 -12.49 13.86
CA ASP A 75 -0.91 -11.68 14.75
C ASP A 75 -1.55 -10.33 15.11
N GLY A 76 -2.79 -10.09 14.69
CA GLY A 76 -3.49 -8.82 14.87
C GLY A 76 -2.98 -7.69 13.97
N VAL A 77 -2.27 -8.03 12.89
CA VAL A 77 -1.82 -7.09 11.85
C VAL A 77 -2.87 -7.07 10.73
N PRO A 78 -3.46 -5.91 10.41
CA PRO A 78 -4.42 -5.82 9.31
C PRO A 78 -3.73 -6.04 7.96
N PRO A 79 -4.47 -6.39 6.89
CA PRO A 79 -3.91 -6.46 5.54
C PRO A 79 -3.18 -5.16 5.19
N VAL A 80 -1.87 -5.24 5.05
CA VAL A 80 -0.95 -4.10 5.00
C VAL A 80 -0.97 -3.46 3.62
N GLN A 81 -1.15 -2.14 3.59
CA GLN A 81 -0.98 -1.34 2.37
C GLN A 81 0.35 -0.58 2.37
N SER A 82 0.71 -0.02 3.52
CA SER A 82 1.95 0.74 3.68
C SER A 82 2.48 0.66 5.10
N ILE A 83 3.78 0.90 5.24
CA ILE A 83 4.48 0.90 6.51
C ILE A 83 5.31 2.18 6.67
N VAL A 84 5.40 2.70 7.89
CA VAL A 84 6.24 3.86 8.20
C VAL A 84 6.99 3.59 9.49
N LEU A 85 8.30 3.81 9.46
CA LEU A 85 9.15 3.69 10.64
C LEU A 85 9.29 5.07 11.31
N GLN A 86 9.03 5.12 12.63
CA GLN A 86 9.23 6.31 13.44
C GLN A 86 9.84 5.92 14.81
N GLY A 87 11.15 6.06 14.91
CA GLY A 87 11.91 5.65 16.10
C GLY A 87 11.76 4.14 16.35
N PRO A 88 11.29 3.70 17.53
CA PRO A 88 11.08 2.28 17.83
C PRO A 88 9.71 1.76 17.35
N TRP A 89 8.92 2.58 16.67
CA TRP A 89 7.55 2.25 16.27
C TRP A 89 7.45 2.05 14.77
N LEU A 90 6.79 0.96 14.38
CA LEU A 90 6.36 0.71 13.01
C LEU A 90 4.86 0.95 12.91
N PHE A 91 4.48 1.94 12.12
CA PHE A 91 3.10 2.24 11.78
C PHE A 91 2.73 1.40 10.55
N VAL A 92 1.76 0.52 10.73
CA VAL A 92 1.23 -0.36 9.68
C VAL A 92 -0.15 0.17 9.30
N THR A 93 -0.27 0.68 8.08
CA THR A 93 -1.55 1.17 7.56
C THR A 93 -2.22 0.06 6.76
N GLY A 94 -3.44 -0.29 7.13
CA GLY A 94 -4.24 -1.31 6.48
C GLY A 94 -5.43 -0.73 5.71
N GLY A 95 -5.96 -1.52 4.78
CA GLY A 95 -7.12 -1.13 3.97
C GLY A 95 -8.47 -1.22 4.67
N GLN A 96 -8.54 -1.88 5.83
CA GLN A 96 -9.77 -2.12 6.58
C GLN A 96 -9.60 -1.71 8.05
N HIS A 97 -10.72 -1.50 8.76
CA HIS A 97 -10.69 -1.10 10.17
C HIS A 97 -10.06 -2.19 11.06
N PRO A 98 -9.14 -1.86 12.00
CA PRO A 98 -8.56 -0.55 12.23
C PRO A 98 -7.56 -0.14 11.14
N LYS A 99 -7.71 1.09 10.61
CA LYS A 99 -6.91 1.59 9.49
C LYS A 99 -5.41 1.66 9.78
N VAL A 100 -5.02 1.78 11.04
CA VAL A 100 -3.62 1.88 11.45
C VAL A 100 -3.38 1.00 12.67
N ARG A 101 -2.29 0.23 12.63
CA ARG A 101 -1.77 -0.55 13.75
C ARG A 101 -0.34 -0.13 14.07
N LEU A 102 0.02 -0.04 15.35
CA LEU A 102 1.39 0.22 15.77
C LEU A 102 2.04 -1.08 16.23
N LEU A 103 3.23 -1.37 15.72
CA LEU A 103 4.10 -2.43 16.20
C LEU A 103 5.33 -1.82 16.89
N LYS A 104 5.73 -2.38 18.03
CA LYS A 104 6.96 -1.96 18.73
C LYS A 104 8.14 -2.84 18.30
N LEU A 105 9.24 -2.24 17.87
CA LEU A 105 10.47 -2.96 17.51
C LEU A 105 11.41 -3.10 18.73
N PRO A 106 12.17 -4.21 18.84
CA PRO A 106 12.17 -5.41 17.98
C PRO A 106 11.05 -6.42 18.28
N GLN A 107 10.23 -6.22 19.31
CA GLN A 107 9.30 -7.27 19.75
C GLN A 107 8.20 -7.60 18.72
N LEU A 108 7.96 -6.70 17.76
CA LEU A 108 6.91 -6.77 16.75
C LEU A 108 5.51 -7.00 17.33
N GLN A 109 5.34 -6.60 18.60
CA GLN A 109 4.08 -6.75 19.31
C GLN A 109 3.13 -5.64 18.92
N ALA A 110 1.93 -6.04 18.56
CA ALA A 110 0.88 -5.15 18.12
C ALA A 110 0.30 -4.41 19.34
N VAL A 111 0.59 -3.12 19.46
CA VAL A 111 0.03 -2.28 20.53
C VAL A 111 -1.28 -1.68 20.04
N SER A 112 -2.36 -1.85 20.81
CA SER A 112 -3.62 -1.19 20.52
C SER A 112 -3.43 0.32 20.66
N ALA A 113 -3.50 1.04 19.54
CA ALA A 113 -3.64 2.50 19.57
C ALA A 113 -5.01 2.79 20.18
N ARG A 114 -5.05 3.01 21.50
CA ARG A 114 -6.27 3.42 22.18
C ARG A 114 -6.57 4.85 21.75
N THR A 115 -7.38 5.02 20.72
CA THR A 115 -8.03 6.29 20.40
C THR A 115 -8.86 6.66 21.62
N ARG A 116 -8.52 7.78 22.26
CA ARG A 116 -9.28 8.37 23.36
C ARG A 116 -10.18 9.45 22.81
#